data_AF-A0A814NYE8-F1
#
_entry.id   AF-A0A814NYE8-F1
#
_cell.length_a   1.000
_cell.length_b   1.000
_cell.length_c   1.000
_cell.angle_alpha   90.00
_cell.angle_beta   90.00
_cell.angle_gamma   90.00
#
_symmetry.space_group_name_H-M   'P 1'
#
loop_
_entity.id
_entity.type
_entity.pdbx_description
1 polymer ?
#
loop_
_entity_poly.entity_id
_entity_poly.type
_entity_poly.pdbx_seq_one_letter_code
_entity_poly.pdbx_strand_id
1 'polypeptide(L)'
;MTDFELAAIKAFKETFPGVKNKGCMFHFGQNIMKYLSSIGLKSNYIEDTDFKQWINSIFALALCPLNKLDDQWEKCLNNQPKNVLRIEEFLDYFVDNYFEGDFPKEMWNHFGNENLPRTNNNLEGYNGKLKKYIVISYMLHSY
;
A
#
# COMPACT_ATOMS: atom_id res chain seq x y z
N MET A 1 -0.79 -13.35 5.53
CA MET A 1 -0.80 -11.93 5.11
C MET A 1 0.50 -11.32 5.58
N THR A 2 1.26 -10.69 4.69
CA THR A 2 2.61 -10.20 4.98
C THR A 2 2.76 -8.71 4.67
N ASP A 3 3.83 -8.13 5.17
CA ASP A 3 4.25 -6.78 4.80
C ASP A 3 4.90 -6.82 3.41
N PHE A 4 5.01 -5.67 2.76
CA PHE A 4 5.61 -5.55 1.43
C PHE A 4 7.14 -5.53 1.50
N GLU A 5 7.72 -6.55 2.14
CA GLU A 5 9.16 -6.74 2.30
C GLU A 5 9.63 -7.87 1.39
N LEU A 6 10.40 -7.54 0.35
CA LEU A 6 10.81 -8.50 -0.69
C LEU A 6 11.53 -9.73 -0.14
N ALA A 7 12.41 -9.52 0.86
CA ALA A 7 13.12 -10.62 1.51
C ALA A 7 12.16 -11.58 2.23
N ALA A 8 11.16 -11.05 2.94
CA ALA A 8 10.16 -11.86 3.64
C ALA A 8 9.27 -12.62 2.64
N ILE A 9 8.89 -11.98 1.53
CA ILE A 9 8.08 -12.61 0.47
C ILE A 9 8.85 -13.77 -0.17
N LYS A 10 10.13 -13.57 -0.50
CA LYS A 10 10.99 -14.60 -1.10
C LYS A 10 11.19 -15.79 -0.16
N ALA A 11 11.58 -15.53 1.09
CA ALA A 11 11.75 -16.57 2.10
C ALA A 11 10.45 -17.37 2.35
N PHE A 12 9.29 -16.71 2.35
CA PHE A 12 8.00 -17.38 2.51
C PHE A 12 7.68 -18.29 1.33
N LYS A 13 7.94 -17.85 0.08
CA LYS A 13 7.74 -18.67 -1.12
C LYS A 13 8.63 -19.92 -1.14
N GLU A 14 9.87 -19.79 -0.68
CA GLU A 14 10.83 -20.90 -0.58
C GLU A 14 10.42 -21.90 0.52
N THR A 15 9.93 -21.40 1.65
CA THR A 15 9.56 -22.23 2.82
C THR A 15 8.23 -22.96 2.62
N PHE A 16 7.26 -22.31 1.94
CA PHE A 16 5.90 -22.83 1.75
C PHE A 16 5.51 -22.83 0.27
N PRO A 17 6.13 -23.69 -0.56
CA PRO A 17 5.79 -23.78 -1.97
C PRO A 17 4.31 -24.13 -2.15
N GLY A 18 3.60 -23.36 -2.98
CA GLY A 18 2.18 -23.55 -3.28
C GLY A 18 1.21 -22.70 -2.44
N VAL A 19 1.67 -22.04 -1.37
CA VAL A 19 0.82 -21.10 -0.62
C VAL A 19 0.81 -19.73 -1.33
N LYS A 20 -0.39 -19.20 -1.60
CA LYS A 20 -0.53 -17.83 -2.13
C LYS A 20 -0.27 -16.82 -1.02
N ASN A 21 0.85 -16.10 -1.10
CA ASN A 21 1.12 -14.96 -0.21
C ASN A 21 0.26 -13.75 -0.63
N LYS A 22 -0.47 -13.18 0.33
CA LYS A 22 -1.23 -11.92 0.18
C LYS A 22 -0.55 -10.83 1.00
N GLY A 23 -0.36 -9.67 0.39
CA GLY A 23 0.02 -8.44 1.10
C GLY A 23 -1.14 -7.98 1.99
N CYS A 24 -0.84 -7.20 3.01
CA CYS A 24 -1.86 -6.54 3.83
C CYS A 24 -2.38 -5.29 3.11
N MET A 25 -3.70 -5.15 2.95
CA MET A 25 -4.30 -3.95 2.35
C MET A 25 -3.93 -2.67 3.11
N PHE A 26 -3.80 -2.78 4.44
CA PHE A 26 -3.34 -1.68 5.28
C PHE A 26 -1.89 -1.27 4.95
N HIS A 27 -0.98 -2.24 4.84
CA HIS A 27 0.42 -1.96 4.47
C HIS A 27 0.56 -1.47 3.03
N PHE A 28 -0.28 -1.95 2.11
CA PHE A 28 -0.38 -1.40 0.76
C PHE A 28 -0.72 0.09 0.80
N GLY A 29 -1.79 0.46 1.53
CA GLY A 29 -2.17 1.85 1.72
C GLY A 29 -1.08 2.68 2.40
N GLN A 30 -0.42 2.14 3.43
CA GLN A 30 0.68 2.81 4.11
C GLN A 30 1.87 3.10 3.19
N ASN A 31 2.24 2.17 2.30
CA ASN A 31 3.37 2.36 1.41
C ASN A 31 3.14 3.50 0.42
N ILE A 32 1.94 3.56 -0.17
CA ILE A 32 1.54 4.67 -1.03
C ILE A 32 1.53 5.99 -0.25
N MET A 33 0.96 6.02 0.97
CA MET A 33 0.95 7.25 1.78
C MET A 33 2.36 7.70 2.18
N LYS A 34 3.27 6.77 2.48
CA LYS A 34 4.69 7.06 2.75
C LYS A 34 5.36 7.65 1.51
N TYR A 35 5.13 7.06 0.33
CA TYR A 35 5.71 7.54 -0.92
C TYR A 35 5.19 8.94 -1.29
N LEU A 36 3.87 9.17 -1.22
CA LEU A 36 3.28 10.50 -1.39
C LEU A 36 3.92 11.53 -0.45
N SER A 37 4.19 11.14 0.80
CA SER A 37 4.88 12.00 1.75
C SER A 37 6.34 12.27 1.39
N SER A 38 7.09 11.27 0.88
CA SER A 38 8.50 11.47 0.50
C SER A 38 8.65 12.36 -0.72
N ILE A 39 7.65 12.37 -1.62
CA ILE A 39 7.64 13.25 -2.79
C ILE A 39 6.92 14.59 -2.54
N GLY A 40 6.50 14.86 -1.30
CA GLY A 40 5.89 16.14 -0.91
C GLY A 40 4.42 16.32 -1.30
N LEU A 41 3.72 15.26 -1.72
CA LEU A 41 2.30 15.28 -2.09
C LEU A 41 1.33 15.00 -0.93
N LYS A 42 1.85 14.86 0.30
CA LYS A 42 1.01 14.64 1.48
C LYS A 42 0.07 15.82 1.76
N SER A 43 0.51 17.06 1.56
CA SER A 43 -0.35 18.24 1.71
C SER A 43 -1.49 18.21 0.70
N ASN A 44 -1.21 17.92 -0.58
CA ASN A 44 -2.25 17.75 -1.61
C ASN A 44 -3.29 16.71 -1.20
N TYR A 45 -2.86 15.56 -0.68
CA TYR A 45 -3.80 14.53 -0.20
C TYR A 45 -4.69 14.99 0.98
N ILE A 46 -4.20 15.90 1.83
CA ILE A 46 -4.94 16.38 3.01
C ILE A 46 -5.89 17.52 2.63
N GLU A 47 -5.42 18.45 1.80
CA GLU A 47 -6.04 19.75 1.57
C GLU A 47 -6.90 19.78 0.29
N ASP A 48 -6.53 18.99 -0.73
CA ASP A 48 -7.23 18.92 -2.00
C ASP A 48 -8.13 17.67 -2.05
N THR A 49 -9.44 17.93 -2.09
CA THR A 49 -10.46 16.88 -2.11
C THR A 49 -10.43 16.06 -3.40
N ASP A 50 -10.12 16.67 -4.54
CA ASP A 50 -10.09 15.99 -5.84
C ASP A 50 -8.83 15.13 -5.94
N PHE A 51 -7.68 15.65 -5.51
CA PHE A 51 -6.44 14.86 -5.41
C PHE A 51 -6.62 13.66 -4.47
N LYS A 52 -7.25 13.87 -3.31
CA LYS A 52 -7.56 12.80 -2.37
C LYS A 52 -8.47 11.73 -2.97
N GLN A 53 -9.51 12.14 -3.69
CA GLN A 53 -10.40 11.20 -4.37
C GLN A 53 -9.66 10.39 -5.43
N TRP A 54 -8.80 11.03 -6.21
CA TRP A 54 -7.98 10.36 -7.23
C TRP A 54 -7.03 9.31 -6.62
N ILE A 55 -6.32 9.65 -5.54
CA ILE A 55 -5.50 8.66 -4.81
C ILE A 55 -6.36 7.52 -4.24
N ASN A 56 -7.56 7.81 -3.75
CA ASN A 56 -8.47 6.78 -3.27
C ASN A 56 -8.97 5.85 -4.41
N SER A 57 -9.12 6.37 -5.63
CA SER A 57 -9.39 5.52 -6.80
C SER A 57 -8.24 4.56 -7.09
N ILE A 58 -6.99 5.02 -6.92
CA ILE A 58 -5.81 4.16 -7.04
C ILE A 58 -5.78 3.10 -5.93
N PHE A 59 -6.13 3.45 -4.68
CA PHE A 59 -6.32 2.45 -3.62
C PHE A 59 -7.39 1.42 -3.96
N ALA A 60 -8.47 1.84 -4.60
CA ALA A 60 -9.58 0.96 -4.99
C ALA A 60 -9.18 -0.06 -6.07
N LEU A 61 -8.06 0.11 -6.78
CA LEU A 61 -7.54 -0.89 -7.72
C LEU A 61 -7.24 -2.23 -7.03
N ALA A 62 -6.84 -2.20 -5.77
CA ALA A 62 -6.66 -3.43 -5.00
C ALA A 62 -7.99 -4.15 -4.73
N LEU A 63 -9.15 -3.52 -4.96
CA LEU A 63 -10.47 -4.13 -4.87
C LEU A 63 -11.11 -4.37 -6.24
N CYS A 64 -10.36 -4.17 -7.33
CA CYS A 64 -10.85 -4.38 -8.68
C CYS A 64 -10.67 -5.84 -9.12
N PRO A 65 -11.61 -6.45 -9.87
CA PRO A 65 -11.34 -7.70 -10.57
C PRO A 65 -10.06 -7.60 -11.41
N LEU A 66 -9.15 -8.57 -11.29
CA LEU A 66 -7.87 -8.55 -12.01
C LEU A 66 -8.03 -8.40 -13.53
N ASN A 67 -9.07 -9.01 -14.10
CA ASN A 67 -9.38 -8.92 -15.53
C ASN A 67 -9.92 -7.55 -15.98
N LYS A 68 -10.18 -6.62 -15.05
CA LYS A 68 -10.57 -5.24 -15.32
C LYS A 68 -9.51 -4.23 -14.87
N LEU A 69 -8.39 -4.72 -14.33
CA LEU A 69 -7.43 -3.87 -13.64
C LEU A 69 -6.78 -2.86 -14.59
N ASP A 70 -6.40 -3.31 -15.79
CA ASP A 70 -5.76 -2.45 -16.80
C ASP A 70 -6.73 -1.36 -17.28
N ASP A 71 -8.01 -1.69 -17.53
CA ASP A 71 -9.05 -0.70 -17.87
C ASP A 71 -9.28 0.34 -16.76
N GLN A 72 -9.25 -0.07 -15.49
CA GLN A 72 -9.40 0.87 -14.37
C GLN A 72 -8.14 1.71 -14.16
N TRP A 73 -6.97 1.15 -14.44
CA TRP A 73 -5.71 1.90 -14.42
C TRP A 73 -5.71 3.00 -15.47
N GLU A 74 -6.11 2.69 -16.70
CA GLU A 74 -6.25 3.69 -17.77
C GLU A 74 -7.20 4.83 -17.37
N LYS A 75 -8.31 4.51 -16.68
CA LYS A 75 -9.20 5.54 -16.13
C LYS A 75 -8.54 6.40 -15.06
N CYS A 76 -7.67 5.83 -14.22
CA CYS A 76 -6.91 6.62 -13.24
C CYS A 76 -5.96 7.59 -13.94
N LEU A 77 -5.26 7.15 -14.99
CA LEU A 77 -4.37 7.99 -15.80
C LEU A 77 -5.15 9.13 -16.48
N ASN A 78 -6.29 8.82 -17.11
CA ASN A 78 -7.10 9.81 -17.81
C ASN A 78 -7.70 10.88 -16.86
N ASN A 79 -7.91 10.54 -15.59
CA ASN A 79 -8.47 11.44 -14.58
C ASN A 79 -7.40 12.03 -13.64
N GLN A 80 -6.12 11.99 -14.02
CA GLN A 80 -5.07 12.53 -13.17
C GLN A 80 -5.24 14.03 -12.90
N PRO A 81 -4.96 14.51 -11.66
CA PRO A 81 -5.05 15.92 -11.32
C PRO A 81 -4.12 16.77 -12.22
N LYS A 82 -4.66 17.88 -12.73
CA LYS A 82 -3.88 18.82 -13.53
C LYS A 82 -3.16 19.79 -12.59
N ASN A 83 -1.93 20.17 -12.94
CA ASN A 83 -1.11 21.16 -12.21
C ASN A 83 -0.58 20.73 -10.83
N VAL A 84 -0.61 19.43 -10.50
CA VAL A 84 0.13 18.91 -9.34
C VAL A 84 1.49 18.41 -9.82
N LEU A 85 2.55 19.05 -9.34
CA LEU A 85 3.92 18.64 -9.65
C LEU A 85 4.17 17.21 -9.15
N ARG A 86 5.02 16.44 -9.85
CA ARG A 86 5.45 15.09 -9.42
C ARG A 86 4.38 14.00 -9.42
N ILE A 87 3.25 14.21 -10.11
CA ILE A 87 2.29 13.11 -10.38
C ILE A 87 2.96 11.99 -11.16
N GLU A 88 3.71 12.32 -12.21
CA GLU A 88 4.40 11.30 -13.03
C GLU A 88 5.36 10.46 -12.18
N GLU A 89 6.10 11.08 -11.26
CA GLU A 89 6.99 10.35 -10.31
C GLU A 89 6.22 9.40 -9.38
N PHE A 90 4.96 9.72 -9.05
CA PHE A 90 4.08 8.80 -8.30
C PHE A 90 3.53 7.68 -9.17
N LEU A 91 3.16 7.97 -10.41
CA LEU A 91 2.68 6.97 -11.36
C LEU A 91 3.77 5.96 -11.71
N ASP A 92 4.99 6.42 -11.99
CA ASP A 92 6.17 5.59 -12.24
C ASP A 92 6.41 4.65 -11.05
N TYR A 93 6.45 5.19 -9.82
CA TYR A 93 6.56 4.37 -8.62
C TYR A 93 5.47 3.30 -8.53
N PHE A 94 4.22 3.67 -8.83
CA PHE A 94 3.12 2.73 -8.72
C PHE A 94 3.24 1.60 -9.77
N VAL A 95 3.63 1.94 -11.00
CA VAL A 95 3.87 0.95 -12.07
C VAL A 95 5.03 0.04 -11.70
N ASP A 96 6.17 0.62 -11.35
CA ASP A 96 7.43 -0.08 -11.01
C ASP A 96 7.28 -1.04 -9.83
N ASN A 97 6.32 -0.79 -8.92
CA ASN A 97 6.11 -1.65 -7.76
C ASN A 97 4.96 -2.63 -7.96
N TYR A 98 3.85 -2.22 -8.57
CA TYR A 98 2.59 -2.96 -8.52
C TYR A 98 2.10 -3.50 -9.86
N PHE A 99 2.62 -3.00 -10.99
CA PHE A 99 2.30 -3.52 -12.34
C PHE A 99 3.45 -4.30 -12.96
N GLU A 100 4.67 -3.75 -12.88
CA GLU A 100 5.88 -4.31 -13.50
C GLU A 100 6.89 -4.82 -12.48
N GLY A 101 6.66 -4.52 -11.20
CA GLY A 101 7.55 -4.83 -10.10
C GLY A 101 7.50 -6.25 -9.58
N ASP A 102 8.26 -6.43 -8.50
CA ASP A 102 8.38 -7.69 -7.78
C ASP A 102 7.13 -8.05 -6.95
N PHE A 103 6.14 -7.16 -6.81
CA PHE A 103 4.88 -7.44 -6.12
C PHE A 103 3.80 -7.89 -7.12
N PRO A 104 3.47 -9.20 -7.19
CA PRO A 104 2.48 -9.70 -8.14
C PRO A 104 1.12 -9.05 -7.91
N LYS A 105 0.36 -8.80 -8.99
CA LYS A 105 -1.01 -8.27 -8.93
C LYS A 105 -1.89 -9.05 -7.97
N GLU A 106 -1.78 -10.38 -7.96
CA GLU A 106 -2.52 -11.25 -7.04
C GLU A 106 -2.14 -11.07 -5.58
N MET A 107 -0.94 -10.56 -5.26
CA MET A 107 -0.49 -10.38 -3.89
C MET A 107 -1.19 -9.19 -3.24
N TRP A 108 -1.24 -8.04 -3.91
CA TRP A 108 -1.80 -6.80 -3.38
C TRP A 108 -3.28 -6.61 -3.72
N ASN A 109 -3.83 -7.38 -4.66
CA ASN A 109 -5.25 -7.40 -4.95
C ASN A 109 -6.04 -8.27 -3.96
N HIS A 110 -7.16 -7.72 -3.49
CA HIS A 110 -8.10 -8.29 -2.53
C HIS A 110 -9.54 -8.44 -3.08
N PHE A 111 -9.77 -8.31 -4.39
CA PHE A 111 -11.07 -8.60 -4.98
C PHE A 111 -11.46 -10.07 -4.71
N GLY A 112 -12.70 -10.30 -4.28
CA GLY A 112 -13.20 -11.64 -3.93
C GLY A 112 -12.66 -12.24 -2.62
N ASN A 113 -11.84 -11.50 -1.85
CA ASN A 113 -11.37 -11.93 -0.52
C ASN A 113 -12.40 -11.61 0.58
N GLU A 114 -13.63 -12.09 0.44
CA GLU A 114 -14.72 -11.80 1.38
C GLU A 114 -14.55 -12.54 2.73
N ASN A 115 -13.85 -13.68 2.71
CA ASN A 115 -13.72 -14.59 3.87
C ASN A 115 -12.31 -14.65 4.50
N LEU A 116 -11.37 -13.81 4.03
CA LEU A 116 -10.02 -13.74 4.58
C LEU A 116 -9.80 -12.36 5.23
N PRO A 117 -9.09 -12.28 6.36
CA PRO A 117 -8.77 -11.00 6.97
C PRO A 117 -8.04 -10.13 5.94
N ARG A 118 -8.61 -8.98 5.60
CA ARG A 118 -8.05 -7.99 4.64
C ARG A 118 -7.02 -7.07 5.31
N THR A 119 -7.04 -7.04 6.64
CA THR A 119 -6.10 -6.35 7.51
C THR A 119 -5.58 -7.32 8.56
N ASN A 120 -4.36 -7.13 9.06
CA ASN A 120 -3.83 -7.97 10.12
C ASN A 120 -4.20 -7.47 11.53
N ASN A 121 -5.10 -6.48 11.69
CA ASN A 121 -5.46 -5.66 12.88
C ASN A 121 -4.98 -6.14 14.27
N ASN A 122 -5.08 -7.43 14.57
CA ASN A 122 -4.58 -8.05 15.80
C ASN A 122 -3.03 -7.96 15.96
N LEU A 123 -2.27 -8.15 14.89
CA LEU A 123 -0.80 -8.07 14.88
C LEU A 123 -0.29 -6.62 14.93
N GLU A 124 -0.88 -5.73 14.13
CA GLU A 124 -0.59 -4.29 14.18
C GLU A 124 -0.96 -3.64 15.51
N GLY A 125 -2.09 -4.03 16.12
CA GLY A 125 -2.49 -3.57 17.46
C GLY A 125 -1.49 -3.97 18.55
N TYR A 126 -0.84 -5.13 18.40
CA TYR A 126 0.24 -5.56 19.29
C TYR A 126 1.53 -4.77 19.03
N ASN A 127 1.94 -4.60 17.78
CA ASN A 127 3.12 -3.81 17.41
C ASN A 127 2.99 -2.32 17.76
N GLY A 128 1.81 -1.74 17.62
CA GLY A 128 1.53 -0.35 18.02
C GLY A 128 1.65 -0.16 19.54
N LYS A 129 1.15 -1.12 20.33
CA LYS A 129 1.33 -1.13 21.78
C LYS A 129 2.82 -1.26 22.15
N LEU A 130 3.55 -2.19 21.54
CA LEU A 130 4.99 -2.38 21.79
C LEU A 130 5.82 -1.14 21.43
N LYS A 131 5.59 -0.51 20.28
CA LYS A 131 6.26 0.76 19.90
C LYS A 131 6.00 1.86 20.92
N LYS A 132 4.78 1.97 21.44
CA LYS A 132 4.44 2.94 22.49
C LYS A 132 5.21 2.66 23.79
N TYR A 133 5.33 1.40 24.21
CA TYR A 133 6.10 1.04 25.41
C TYR A 133 7.60 1.29 25.25
N ILE A 134 8.17 0.97 24.09
CA ILE A 134 9.60 1.19 23.81
C ILE A 134 9.93 2.69 23.78
N VAL A 135 9.11 3.51 23.10
CA VAL A 135 9.31 4.98 23.05
C VAL A 135 9.20 5.61 24.45
N ILE A 136 8.25 5.15 25.28
CA ILE A 136 8.12 5.64 26.66
C ILE A 136 9.33 5.23 27.51
N SER A 137 9.88 4.02 27.32
CA SER A 137 11.06 3.55 28.05
C SER A 137 12.30 4.40 27.76
N TYR A 138 12.55 4.78 26.50
CA TYR A 138 13.69 5.66 26.17
C TYR A 138 13.54 7.09 26.71
N MET A 139 12.31 7.60 26.83
CA MET A 139 12.02 8.93 27.39
C MET A 139 12.19 8.98 28.92
N LEU A 140 12.09 7.85 29.60
CA LEU A 140 12.23 7.76 31.07
C LEU A 140 13.66 7.54 31.56
N HIS A 141 14.60 7.18 30.68
CA HIS A 141 16.02 6.97 31.02
C HIS A 141 16.95 8.13 30.59
N SER A 142 16.37 9.27 30.22
CA SER A 142 17.11 10.48 29.79
C SER A 142 17.01 11.65 30.78
N TYR A 143 16.79 11.38 32.06
CA TYR A 143 16.87 12.36 33.16
C TYR A 143 17.79 11.86 34.26
#